data_AF-A0ABD3AHE2-F1
#
_entry.id   AF-A0ABD3AHE2-F1
#
_cell.length_a   1.000
_cell.length_b   1.000
_cell.length_c   1.000
_cell.angle_alpha   90.00
_cell.angle_beta   90.00
_cell.angle_gamma   90.00
#
_symmetry.space_group_name_H-M   'P 1'
#
loop_
_entity.id
_entity.type
_entity.pdbx_description
1 polymer ?
#
loop_
_entity_poly.entity_id
_entity_poly.type
_entity_poly.pdbx_seq_one_letter_code
_entity_poly.pdbx_strand_id
1 'polypeptide(L)'
;MLLAIKFVDLFGWNTLNISYTMVSNHEQAITFLISDLKDDHSFFLTIIYGMIRPEERIPLWNHLLSLKSLVLLEPWALVGVGDFNTIRDPCTRLGNRDFDYNGIAEFNNCSIQLSVSIIRGVI
;
A
#
# COMPACT_ATOMS: atom_id res chain seq x y z
N MET A 1 -10.74 -14.81 -1.48
CA MET A 1 -9.73 -15.69 -2.12
C MET A 1 -9.72 -15.56 -3.65
N LEU A 2 -10.86 -15.70 -4.36
CA LEU A 2 -10.94 -15.55 -5.83
C LEU A 2 -10.53 -14.16 -6.38
N LEU A 3 -10.70 -13.09 -5.59
CA LEU A 3 -10.25 -11.74 -5.97
C LEU A 3 -8.72 -11.63 -5.99
N ALA A 4 -8.01 -12.20 -5.02
CA ALA A 4 -6.56 -12.11 -4.90
C ALA A 4 -5.81 -12.79 -6.07
N ILE A 5 -6.32 -13.94 -6.53
CA ILE A 5 -5.71 -14.70 -7.63
C ILE A 5 -5.73 -13.90 -8.93
N LYS A 6 -6.84 -13.20 -9.23
CA LYS A 6 -6.95 -12.37 -10.44
C LYS A 6 -6.02 -11.14 -10.45
N PHE A 7 -5.51 -10.71 -9.29
CA PHE A 7 -4.70 -9.50 -9.20
C PHE A 7 -3.23 -9.73 -9.55
N VAL A 8 -2.64 -10.90 -9.23
CA VAL A 8 -1.25 -11.20 -9.65
C VAL A 8 -1.14 -11.26 -11.17
N ASP A 9 -2.15 -11.83 -11.83
CA ASP A 9 -2.28 -11.85 -13.28
C ASP A 9 -2.42 -10.42 -13.87
N LEU A 10 -3.01 -9.48 -13.11
CA LEU A 10 -3.26 -8.10 -13.54
C LEU A 10 -1.98 -7.27 -13.70
N PHE A 11 -0.92 -7.59 -12.96
CA PHE A 11 0.38 -6.91 -13.05
C PHE A 11 1.32 -7.54 -14.08
N GLY A 12 0.87 -8.54 -14.84
CA GLY A 12 1.65 -9.18 -15.90
C GLY A 12 2.84 -9.99 -15.38
N TRP A 13 2.81 -10.41 -14.11
CA TRP A 13 3.89 -11.20 -13.53
C TRP A 13 3.81 -12.64 -14.01
N ASN A 14 4.97 -13.24 -14.29
CA ASN A 14 5.04 -14.64 -14.65
C ASN A 14 4.77 -15.50 -13.40
N THR A 15 3.52 -15.92 -13.24
CA THR A 15 3.03 -16.71 -12.11
C THR A 15 3.70 -18.08 -11.96
N LEU A 16 4.47 -18.53 -12.95
CA LEU A 16 5.28 -19.76 -12.87
C LEU A 16 6.59 -19.57 -12.08
N ASN A 17 7.03 -18.33 -11.84
CA ASN A 17 8.30 -18.03 -11.18
C ASN A 17 8.14 -17.35 -9.82
N ILE A 18 6.91 -17.18 -9.33
CA ILE A 18 6.63 -16.51 -8.07
C ILE A 18 5.68 -17.34 -7.23
N SER A 19 5.86 -17.30 -5.93
CA SER A 19 4.87 -17.73 -4.96
C SER A 19 4.38 -16.54 -4.15
N TYR A 20 3.15 -16.60 -3.69
CA TYR A 20 2.58 -15.57 -2.82
C TYR A 20 1.77 -16.21 -1.71
N THR A 21 1.85 -15.62 -0.52
CA THR A 21 1.04 -15.99 0.65
C THR A 21 0.34 -14.74 1.17
N MET A 22 -0.97 -14.83 1.39
CA MET A 22 -1.71 -13.74 2.02
C MET A 22 -1.34 -13.69 3.51
N VAL A 23 -0.81 -12.56 3.93
CA VAL A 23 -0.31 -12.32 5.30
C VAL A 23 -1.37 -11.58 6.12
N SER A 24 -2.07 -10.65 5.49
CA SER A 24 -3.10 -9.86 6.15
C SER A 24 -4.22 -9.47 5.18
N ASN A 25 -5.44 -9.41 5.69
CA ASN A 25 -6.62 -8.97 4.97
C ASN A 25 -7.38 -7.94 5.82
N HIS A 26 -7.40 -6.70 5.37
CA HIS A 26 -8.10 -5.57 5.96
C HIS A 26 -9.10 -5.00 4.94
N GLU A 27 -10.17 -4.36 5.40
CA GLU A 27 -11.24 -3.84 4.54
C GLU A 27 -10.74 -2.86 3.45
N GLN A 28 -9.63 -2.18 3.72
CA GLN A 28 -8.98 -1.21 2.84
C GLN A 28 -7.59 -1.63 2.37
N ALA A 29 -7.10 -2.81 2.75
CA ALA A 29 -5.76 -3.25 2.37
C ALA A 29 -5.60 -4.78 2.39
N ILE A 30 -4.85 -5.32 1.43
CA ILE A 30 -4.46 -6.73 1.42
C ILE A 30 -2.94 -6.81 1.35
N THR A 31 -2.34 -7.59 2.24
CA THR A 31 -0.88 -7.77 2.28
C THR A 31 -0.51 -9.19 1.90
N PHE A 32 0.45 -9.31 0.99
CA PHE A 32 1.05 -10.56 0.57
C PHE A 32 2.54 -10.58 0.90
N LEU A 33 3.06 -11.74 1.25
CA LEU A 33 4.48 -12.06 1.09
C LEU A 33 4.63 -12.68 -0.30
N ILE A 34 5.51 -12.11 -1.11
CA ILE A 34 5.81 -12.60 -2.45
C ILE A 34 7.26 -13.07 -2.44
N SER A 35 7.49 -14.28 -2.94
CA SER A 35 8.82 -14.88 -3.06
C SER A 35 9.06 -15.30 -4.50
N ASP A 36 10.23 -15.00 -5.03
CA ASP A 36 10.71 -15.61 -6.27
C ASP A 36 10.94 -17.11 -6.02
N LEU A 37 10.59 -17.95 -7.00
CA LEU A 37 10.77 -19.41 -6.92
C LEU A 37 12.14 -19.86 -7.42
N LYS A 38 12.86 -18.99 -8.15
CA LYS A 38 14.19 -19.26 -8.69
C LYS A 38 15.28 -18.66 -7.83
N ASP A 39 15.04 -17.47 -7.30
CA ASP A 39 15.96 -16.73 -6.45
C ASP A 39 15.43 -16.68 -5.00
N ASP A 40 16.33 -16.66 -4.01
CA ASP A 40 15.95 -16.54 -2.58
C ASP A 40 15.63 -15.08 -2.21
N HIS A 41 14.73 -14.47 -2.98
CA HIS A 41 14.31 -13.10 -2.82
C HIS A 41 12.83 -13.04 -2.48
N SER A 42 12.52 -12.34 -1.39
CA SER A 42 11.15 -12.11 -0.96
C SER A 42 10.90 -10.64 -0.65
N PHE A 43 9.64 -10.23 -0.72
CA PHE A 43 9.21 -8.90 -0.30
C PHE A 43 7.73 -8.92 0.06
N PHE A 44 7.34 -7.98 0.90
CA PHE A 44 5.94 -7.75 1.21
C PHE A 44 5.34 -6.77 0.19
N LEU A 45 4.12 -7.06 -0.25
CA LEU A 45 3.30 -6.17 -1.06
C LEU A 45 1.99 -5.91 -0.33
N THR A 46 1.74 -4.67 0.06
CA THR A 46 0.43 -4.24 0.55
C THR A 46 -0.28 -3.41 -0.49
N ILE A 47 -1.42 -3.93 -0.94
CA ILE A 47 -2.30 -3.31 -1.91
C ILE A 47 -3.39 -2.57 -1.14
N ILE A 48 -3.55 -1.28 -1.41
CA ILE A 48 -4.39 -0.37 -0.62
C ILE A 48 -5.50 0.21 -1.49
N TYR A 49 -6.70 0.26 -0.95
CA TYR A 49 -7.80 1.08 -1.46
C TYR A 49 -8.34 1.89 -0.28
N GLY A 50 -7.87 3.12 -0.14
CA GLY A 50 -8.24 3.99 0.97
C GLY A 50 -9.67 4.49 0.82
N MET A 51 -10.43 4.58 1.91
CA MET A 51 -11.75 5.21 1.92
C MET A 51 -11.65 6.73 1.69
N ILE A 52 -12.74 7.32 1.22
CA ILE A 52 -12.79 8.73 0.84
C ILE A 52 -12.69 9.64 2.06
N ARG A 53 -13.31 9.28 3.19
CA ARG A 53 -13.33 10.14 4.37
C ARG A 53 -12.09 9.94 5.24
N PRO A 54 -11.55 11.01 5.85
CA PRO A 54 -10.34 10.92 6.68
C PRO A 54 -10.55 10.02 7.89
N GLU A 55 -11.68 10.16 8.58
CA GLU A 55 -11.99 9.32 9.75
C GLU A 55 -12.01 7.82 9.43
N GLU A 56 -12.41 7.46 8.20
CA GLU A 56 -12.46 6.07 7.74
C GLU A 56 -11.07 5.51 7.43
N ARG A 57 -10.04 6.35 7.25
CA ARG A 57 -8.66 5.93 6.96
C ARG A 57 -7.83 5.70 8.22
N ILE A 58 -8.25 6.18 9.40
CA ILE A 58 -7.53 5.96 10.66
C ILE A 58 -7.31 4.46 10.95
N PRO A 59 -8.31 3.57 10.80
CA PRO A 59 -8.11 2.13 10.94
C PRO A 59 -7.06 1.55 9.97
N LEU A 60 -7.04 2.04 8.73
CA LEU A 60 -6.05 1.65 7.73
C LEU A 60 -4.63 2.04 8.17
N TRP A 61 -4.42 3.26 8.68
CA TRP A 61 -3.10 3.69 9.16
C TRP A 61 -2.61 2.85 10.33
N ASN A 62 -3.48 2.60 11.31
CA ASN A 62 -3.15 1.75 12.45
C ASN A 62 -2.84 0.31 12.02
N HIS A 63 -3.56 -0.20 11.02
CA HIS A 63 -3.30 -1.51 10.44
C HIS A 63 -1.91 -1.59 9.78
N LEU A 64 -1.53 -0.59 8.98
CA LEU A 64 -0.20 -0.57 8.37
C LEU A 64 0.91 -0.46 9.42
N LEU A 65 0.69 0.32 10.48
CA LEU A 65 1.65 0.45 11.58
C LEU A 65 1.85 -0.86 12.34
N SER A 66 0.79 -1.66 12.53
CA SER A 66 0.93 -2.98 13.18
C SER A 66 1.71 -3.97 12.32
N LEU A 67 1.55 -3.90 10.98
CA LEU A 67 2.33 -4.70 10.03
C LEU A 67 3.80 -4.32 9.99
N LYS A 68 4.19 -3.09 10.38
CA LYS A 68 5.58 -2.64 10.36
C LYS A 68 6.52 -3.63 11.06
N SER A 69 6.11 -4.15 12.21
CA SER A 69 6.91 -5.11 12.99
C SER A 69 7.17 -6.44 12.26
N LEU A 70 6.23 -6.86 11.41
CA LEU A 70 6.30 -8.11 10.65
C LEU A 70 7.21 -7.99 9.42
N VAL A 71 7.25 -6.80 8.81
CA VAL A 71 7.98 -6.55 7.56
C VAL A 71 9.41 -6.03 7.77
N LEU A 72 9.89 -5.89 9.02
CA LEU A 72 11.17 -5.25 9.36
C LEU A 72 12.41 -5.85 8.68
N LEU A 73 12.36 -7.10 8.26
CA LEU A 73 13.51 -7.83 7.73
C LEU A 73 13.51 -7.95 6.20
N GLU A 74 12.40 -7.64 5.55
CA GLU A 74 12.22 -7.82 4.10
C GLU A 74 11.79 -6.50 3.45
N PRO A 75 12.10 -6.28 2.16
CA PRO A 75 11.57 -5.14 1.43
C PRO A 75 10.04 -5.08 1.49
N TRP A 76 9.48 -3.88 1.59
CA TRP A 76 8.02 -3.69 1.66
C TRP A 76 7.55 -2.61 0.68
N ALA A 77 6.64 -3.00 -0.20
CA ALA A 77 6.00 -2.12 -1.17
C ALA A 77 4.55 -1.82 -0.76
N LEU A 78 4.21 -0.54 -0.70
CA LEU A 78 2.85 -0.05 -0.52
C LEU A 78 2.33 0.49 -1.84
N VAL A 79 1.25 -0.10 -2.37
CA VAL A 79 0.70 0.26 -3.68
C VAL A 79 -0.79 0.56 -3.55
N GLY A 80 -1.20 1.76 -3.97
CA GLY A 80 -2.62 2.11 -4.08
C GLY A 80 -3.22 1.53 -5.37
N VAL A 81 -4.39 0.90 -5.30
CA VAL A 81 -5.20 0.56 -6.48
C VAL A 81 -5.87 1.85 -6.95
N GLY A 82 -5.23 2.54 -7.89
CA GLY A 82 -5.60 3.90 -8.26
C GLY A 82 -4.91 4.92 -7.36
N ASP A 83 -5.49 5.20 -6.19
CA ASP A 83 -4.94 6.18 -5.23
C ASP A 83 -5.18 5.79 -3.76
N PHE A 84 -4.62 6.57 -2.84
CA PHE A 84 -4.84 6.45 -1.39
C PHE A 84 -6.04 7.27 -0.90
N ASN A 85 -6.80 7.89 -1.81
CA ASN A 85 -7.83 8.90 -1.56
C ASN A 85 -7.37 10.08 -0.67
N THR A 86 -6.07 10.31 -0.59
CA THR A 86 -5.45 11.44 0.12
C THR A 86 -4.20 11.88 -0.64
N ILE A 87 -3.86 13.17 -0.54
CA ILE A 87 -2.67 13.74 -1.17
C ILE A 87 -1.59 13.94 -0.12
N ARG A 88 -0.33 14.00 -0.56
CA ARG A 88 0.80 14.25 0.36
C ARG A 88 1.14 15.73 0.51
N ASP A 89 0.90 16.50 -0.55
CA ASP A 89 1.25 17.90 -0.65
C ASP A 89 0.07 18.64 -1.30
N PRO A 90 -0.51 19.66 -0.63
CA PRO A 90 -1.55 20.50 -1.19
C PRO A 90 -1.20 21.05 -2.59
N CYS A 91 0.07 21.34 -2.85
CA CYS A 91 0.57 21.89 -4.11
C CYS A 91 0.44 20.91 -5.29
N THR A 92 0.22 19.62 -5.03
CA THR A 92 0.11 18.59 -6.09
C THR A 92 -1.27 18.56 -6.74
N ARG A 93 -2.27 19.23 -6.15
CA ARG A 93 -3.65 19.23 -6.64
C ARG A 93 -3.92 20.50 -7.44
N LEU A 94 -4.37 20.32 -8.68
CA LEU A 94 -4.89 21.41 -9.51
C LEU A 94 -6.41 21.52 -9.25
N GLY A 95 -6.86 22.57 -8.55
CA GLY A 95 -8.28 22.87 -8.35
C GLY A 95 -8.59 23.79 -7.17
N ASN A 96 -9.82 24.34 -7.14
CA ASN A 96 -10.28 25.33 -6.15
C ASN A 96 -11.09 24.74 -4.98
N ARG A 97 -10.90 23.46 -4.63
CA ARG A 97 -11.56 22.85 -3.47
C ARG A 97 -10.67 22.98 -2.24
N ASP A 98 -11.28 23.27 -1.09
CA ASP A 98 -10.57 23.30 0.19
C ASP A 98 -9.83 21.99 0.44
N PHE A 99 -8.61 22.12 0.97
CA PHE A 99 -7.75 20.99 1.27
C PHE A 99 -8.11 20.38 2.63
N ASP A 100 -8.17 19.05 2.67
CA ASP A 100 -8.20 18.33 3.93
C ASP A 100 -6.79 18.25 4.51
N TYR A 101 -6.36 19.35 5.15
CA TYR A 101 -5.04 19.44 5.78
C TYR A 101 -4.83 18.37 6.87
N ASN A 102 -5.90 17.92 7.52
CA ASN A 102 -5.83 16.88 8.53
C ASN A 102 -5.51 15.53 7.90
N GLY A 103 -6.24 15.10 6.86
CA GLY A 103 -5.93 13.86 6.16
C GLY A 103 -4.57 13.86 5.47
N ILE A 104 -4.09 15.03 5.03
CA ILE A 104 -2.72 15.20 4.52
C ILE A 104 -1.68 14.98 5.65
N ALA A 105 -1.90 15.59 6.81
CA ALA A 105 -1.01 15.44 7.97
C ALA A 105 -0.98 13.99 8.48
N GLU A 106 -2.14 13.34 8.57
CA GLU A 106 -2.27 11.93 8.96
C GLU A 106 -1.51 11.00 8.01
N PHE A 107 -1.69 11.18 6.70
CA PHE A 107 -1.01 10.37 5.69
C PHE A 107 0.52 10.55 5.74
N ASN A 108 0.97 11.79 5.90
CA ASN A 108 2.39 12.10 6.07
C ASN A 108 2.97 11.48 7.34
N ASN A 109 2.24 11.59 8.46
CA ASN A 109 2.65 11.03 9.75
C ASN A 109 2.75 9.49 9.66
N CYS A 110 1.76 8.84 9.06
CA CYS A 110 1.78 7.40 8.80
C CYS A 110 3.01 7.02 7.94
N SER A 111 3.25 7.73 6.84
CA SER A 111 4.40 7.49 5.96
C SER A 111 5.75 7.59 6.69
N ILE A 112 5.91 8.61 7.54
CA ILE A 112 7.12 8.81 8.36
C ILE A 112 7.28 7.68 9.36
N GLN A 113 6.20 7.32 10.06
CA GLN A 113 6.22 6.24 11.04
C GLN A 113 6.49 4.88 10.41
N LEU A 114 6.05 4.62 9.18
CA LEU A 114 6.39 3.41 8.43
C LEU A 114 7.82 3.44 7.87
N SER A 115 8.47 4.61 7.87
CA SER A 115 9.81 4.81 7.31
C SER A 115 9.88 4.45 5.82
N VAL A 116 8.79 4.69 5.09
CA VAL A 116 8.67 4.40 3.65
C VAL A 116 9.02 5.64 2.81
N SER A 117 9.70 5.40 1.68
CA SER A 117 10.02 6.43 0.68
C SER A 117 9.04 6.35 -0.49
N ILE A 118 8.84 7.49 -1.17
CA ILE A 118 8.03 7.51 -2.40
C ILE A 118 8.91 7.13 -3.57
N ILE A 119 8.49 6.12 -4.31
CA ILE A 119 8.99 5.85 -5.66
C ILE A 119 8.04 6.57 -6.62
N ARG A 120 8.48 7.70 -7.18
CA ARG A 120 7.73 8.35 -8.26
C ARG A 120 7.90 7.49 -9.52
N GLY A 121 6.86 6.73 -9.88
CA GLY A 121 6.80 6.11 -11.20
C GLY A 121 6.74 7.21 -12.25
N VAL A 122 7.69 7.24 -13.17
CA VAL A 122 7.51 7.91 -14.46
C VAL A 122 6.49 7.07 -15.20
N ILE A 123 5.25 7.54 -15.22
CA ILE A 123 4.22 7.03 -16.14
C ILE A 123 4.04 8.09 -17.22
#